data_AF-A0A7Y3JVR3-F1
#
_entry.id   AF-A0A7Y3JVR3-F1
#
_cell.length_a   1.000
_cell.length_b   1.000
_cell.length_c   1.000
_cell.angle_alpha   90.00
_cell.angle_beta   90.00
_cell.angle_gamma   90.00
#
_symmetry.space_group_name_H-M   'P 1'
#
loop_
_entity.id
_entity.type
_entity.pdbx_description
1 polymer ?
#
loop_
_entity_poly.entity_id
_entity_poly.type
_entity_poly.pdbx_seq_one_letter_code
_entity_poly.pdbx_strand_id
1 'polypeptide(L)'
;MKTTIEMPDDLLQLAKAAALARGWSLKHLVTQAVEHELGRNYVRQDSAGAHQRSERFSLEITRLAALNSAAWTAKKSALEQLFEDRDARNY
;
A
#
# COMPACT_ATOMS: atom_id res chain seq x y z
N MET A 1 -5.30 12.64 -29.71
CA MET A 1 -6.44 13.15 -28.92
C MET A 1 -6.33 14.67 -28.86
N LYS A 2 -7.42 15.42 -29.08
CA LYS A 2 -7.44 16.89 -28.99
C LYS A 2 -8.22 17.26 -27.72
N THR A 3 -7.55 17.91 -26.79
CA THR A 3 -8.15 18.36 -25.53
C THR A 3 -8.03 19.88 -25.48
N THR A 4 -9.13 20.55 -25.20
CA THR A 4 -9.15 22.01 -24.99
C THR A 4 -8.99 22.27 -23.50
N ILE A 5 -8.10 23.20 -23.16
CA ILE A 5 -7.84 23.61 -21.78
C ILE A 5 -8.13 25.10 -21.70
N GLU A 6 -9.11 25.46 -20.88
CA GLU A 6 -9.38 26.86 -20.55
C GLU A 6 -8.31 27.34 -19.56
N MET A 7 -7.62 28.43 -19.90
CA MET A 7 -6.52 28.97 -19.11
C MET A 7 -6.60 30.49 -19.09
N PRO A 8 -6.43 31.14 -17.92
CA PRO A 8 -6.30 32.58 -17.83
C PRO A 8 -5.17 33.12 -18.73
N ASP A 9 -5.39 34.27 -19.38
CA ASP A 9 -4.46 34.83 -20.37
C ASP A 9 -3.07 35.13 -19.79
N ASP A 10 -3.03 35.60 -18.55
CA ASP A 10 -1.81 35.84 -17.78
C ASP A 10 -1.02 34.53 -17.54
N LEU A 11 -1.72 33.46 -17.17
CA LEU A 11 -1.11 32.14 -16.99
C LEU A 11 -0.60 31.59 -18.32
N LEU A 12 -1.33 31.79 -19.42
CA LEU A 12 -0.92 31.39 -20.76
C LEU A 12 0.37 32.11 -21.20
N GLN A 13 0.50 33.41 -20.91
CA GLN A 13 1.71 34.16 -21.21
C GLN A 13 2.91 33.64 -20.43
N LEU A 14 2.73 33.40 -19.12
CA LEU A 14 3.78 32.83 -18.28
C LEU A 14 4.21 31.44 -18.74
N ALA A 15 3.24 30.59 -19.11
CA ALA A 15 3.52 29.25 -19.63
C ALA A 15 4.30 29.29 -20.95
N LYS A 16 3.97 30.23 -21.84
CA LYS A 16 4.71 30.44 -23.10
C LYS A 16 6.14 30.90 -22.83
N ALA A 17 6.35 31.87 -21.94
CA ALA A 17 7.67 32.33 -21.56
C ALA A 17 8.50 31.19 -20.93
N ALA A 18 7.89 30.40 -20.05
CA ALA A 18 8.51 29.26 -19.41
C ALA A 18 8.88 28.13 -20.40
N ALA A 19 8.09 27.95 -21.45
CA ALA A 19 8.37 26.98 -22.51
C ALA A 19 9.54 27.44 -23.38
N LEU A 20 9.54 28.71 -23.80
CA LEU A 20 10.61 29.31 -24.57
C LEU A 20 11.96 29.28 -23.83
N ALA A 21 11.96 29.61 -22.53
CA ALA A 21 13.15 29.57 -21.69
C ALA A 21 13.78 28.15 -21.61
N ARG A 22 12.96 27.10 -21.80
CA ARG A 22 13.39 25.69 -21.80
C ARG A 22 13.63 25.12 -23.19
N GLY A 23 13.45 25.92 -24.26
CA GLY A 23 13.50 25.46 -25.65
C GLY A 23 12.38 24.46 -25.99
N TRP A 24 11.27 24.50 -25.27
CA TRP A 24 10.15 23.58 -25.42
C TRP A 24 8.97 24.24 -26.12
N SER A 25 8.15 23.41 -26.77
CA SER A 25 6.81 23.86 -27.19
C SER A 25 5.88 23.96 -25.97
N LEU A 26 4.88 24.84 -26.04
CA LEU A 26 3.86 24.97 -25.00
C LEU A 26 3.14 23.64 -24.73
N LYS A 27 2.86 22.88 -25.81
CA LYS A 27 2.27 21.54 -25.70
C LYS A 27 3.16 20.61 -24.85
N HIS A 28 4.45 20.57 -25.15
CA HIS A 28 5.39 19.70 -24.43
C HIS A 28 5.48 20.07 -22.94
N LEU A 29 5.51 21.37 -22.63
CA LEU A 29 5.51 21.86 -21.26
C LEU A 29 4.24 21.45 -20.50
N VAL A 30 3.06 21.62 -21.12
CA VAL A 30 1.78 21.23 -20.51
C VAL A 30 1.69 19.71 -20.34
N THR A 31 2.09 18.93 -21.34
CA THR A 31 2.10 17.46 -21.25
C THR A 31 2.97 16.98 -20.10
N GLN A 32 4.19 17.48 -19.98
CA GLN A 32 5.09 17.11 -18.88
C GLN A 32 4.56 17.53 -17.51
N ALA A 33 3.97 18.72 -17.40
CA ALA A 33 3.36 19.17 -16.15
C ALA A 33 2.21 18.25 -15.73
N VAL A 34 1.33 17.89 -16.66
CA VAL A 34 0.21 16.98 -16.39
C VAL A 34 0.70 15.58 -16.02
N GLU A 35 1.68 15.04 -16.74
CA GLU A 35 2.29 13.73 -16.45
C GLU A 35 2.92 13.69 -15.06
N HIS A 36 3.67 14.74 -14.69
CA HIS A 36 4.30 14.84 -13.39
C HIS A 36 3.27 14.90 -12.25
N GLU A 37 2.21 15.69 -12.40
CA GLU A 37 1.17 15.80 -11.37
C GLU A 37 0.31 14.53 -11.26
N LEU A 38 -0.07 13.92 -12.39
CA LEU A 38 -0.81 12.65 -12.37
C LEU A 38 0.04 11.51 -11.80
N GLY A 39 1.33 11.44 -12.16
CA GLY A 39 2.26 10.44 -11.65
C GLY A 39 2.47 10.55 -10.13
N ARG A 40 2.59 11.78 -9.59
CA ARG A 40 2.65 11.98 -8.13
C ARG A 40 1.37 11.55 -7.43
N ASN A 41 0.22 11.85 -7.99
CA ASN A 41 -1.06 11.53 -7.36
C ASN A 41 -1.33 10.03 -7.32
N TYR A 42 -0.95 9.29 -8.36
CA TYR A 42 -1.02 7.82 -8.38
C TYR A 42 -0.13 7.20 -7.30
N VAL A 43 1.15 7.58 -7.24
CA VAL A 43 2.08 7.04 -6.24
C VAL A 43 1.63 7.37 -4.83
N ARG A 44 1.12 8.58 -4.58
CA ARG A 44 0.69 9.01 -3.24
C ARG A 44 -0.55 8.25 -2.74
N GLN A 45 -1.53 7.98 -3.60
CA GLN A 45 -2.74 7.25 -3.20
C GLN A 45 -2.48 5.75 -2.99
N ASP A 46 -1.69 5.13 -3.85
CA ASP A 46 -1.43 3.69 -3.75
C ASP A 46 -0.52 3.34 -2.58
N SER A 47 0.49 4.18 -2.28
CA SER A 47 1.47 3.89 -1.23
C SER A 47 0.85 3.89 0.17
N ALA A 48 -0.02 4.86 0.46
CA ALA A 48 -0.64 5.02 1.77
C ALA A 48 -1.67 3.91 2.04
N GLY A 49 -2.51 3.60 1.05
CA GLY A 49 -3.49 2.52 1.15
C GLY A 49 -2.84 1.14 1.17
N ALA A 50 -1.76 0.93 0.40
CA ALA A 50 -1.05 -0.35 0.37
C ALA A 50 -0.33 -0.65 1.69
N HIS A 51 0.38 0.33 2.28
CA HIS A 51 1.04 0.11 3.58
C HIS A 51 0.05 -0.24 4.68
N GLN A 52 -1.05 0.50 4.79
CA GLN A 52 -2.05 0.26 5.82
C GLN A 52 -2.75 -1.10 5.66
N ARG A 53 -2.98 -1.56 4.42
CA ARG A 53 -3.50 -2.91 4.15
C ARG A 53 -2.50 -3.99 4.52
N SER A 54 -1.22 -3.81 4.17
CA SER A 54 -0.15 -4.76 4.49
C SER A 54 0.05 -4.91 5.99
N GLU A 55 0.08 -3.81 6.75
CA GLU A 55 0.21 -3.85 8.21
C GLU A 55 -0.96 -4.59 8.87
N ARG A 56 -2.20 -4.27 8.48
CA ARG A 56 -3.38 -4.98 8.98
C ARG A 56 -3.34 -6.46 8.64
N PHE A 57 -2.90 -6.80 7.43
CA PHE A 57 -2.76 -8.18 7.01
C PHE A 57 -1.69 -8.93 7.83
N SER A 58 -0.53 -8.32 8.06
CA SER A 58 0.51 -8.89 8.91
C SER A 58 0.04 -9.11 10.35
N LEU A 59 -0.70 -8.16 10.92
CA LEU A 59 -1.30 -8.31 12.26
C LEU A 59 -2.26 -9.50 12.32
N GLU A 60 -3.07 -9.70 11.27
CA GLU A 60 -4.00 -10.84 11.21
C GLU A 60 -3.25 -12.17 11.08
N ILE A 61 -2.19 -12.24 10.28
CA ILE A 61 -1.32 -13.43 10.19
C ILE A 61 -0.71 -13.75 11.56
N THR A 62 -0.19 -12.76 12.27
CA THR A 62 0.36 -12.96 13.62
C THR A 62 -0.70 -13.46 14.59
N ARG A 63 -1.92 -12.91 14.52
CA ARG A 63 -3.06 -13.35 15.35
C ARG A 63 -3.43 -14.81 15.07
N LEU A 64 -3.54 -15.19 13.80
CA LEU A 64 -3.87 -16.56 13.39
C LEU A 64 -2.77 -17.55 13.81
N ALA A 65 -1.50 -17.16 13.67
CA ALA A 65 -0.38 -17.96 14.13
C ALA A 65 -0.43 -18.21 15.65
N ALA A 66 -0.76 -17.20 16.44
CA ALA A 66 -0.90 -17.33 17.89
C ALA A 66 -2.07 -18.24 18.31
N LEU A 67 -3.21 -18.15 17.61
CA LEU A 67 -4.34 -19.04 17.85
C LEU A 67 -4.00 -20.50 17.54
N ASN A 68 -3.30 -20.73 16.43
CA ASN A 68 -2.91 -22.07 16.00
C ASN A 68 -1.91 -22.69 16.98
N SER A 69 -0.87 -21.95 17.40
CA SER A 69 0.12 -22.46 18.35
C SER A 69 -0.49 -22.77 19.73
N ALA A 70 -1.43 -21.95 20.21
CA ALA A 70 -2.15 -22.20 21.44
C ALA A 70 -2.98 -23.49 21.36
N ALA A 71 -3.69 -23.71 20.26
CA ALA A 71 -4.50 -24.92 20.05
C ALA A 71 -3.63 -26.18 20.01
N TRP A 72 -2.47 -26.12 19.35
CA TRP A 72 -1.50 -27.23 19.33
C TRP A 72 -0.96 -27.54 20.73
N THR A 73 -0.60 -26.51 21.49
CA THR A 73 -0.06 -26.67 22.84
C THR A 73 -1.11 -27.28 23.78
N ALA A 74 -2.34 -26.80 23.74
CA ALA A 74 -3.45 -27.34 24.53
C ALA A 74 -3.70 -28.84 24.22
N LYS A 75 -3.67 -29.22 22.94
CA LYS A 75 -3.83 -30.62 22.53
C LYS A 75 -2.66 -31.49 23.01
N LYS A 76 -1.42 -30.98 22.97
CA LYS A 76 -0.24 -31.70 23.46
C LYS A 76 -0.33 -31.93 24.97
N SER A 77 -0.67 -30.89 25.74
CA SER A 77 -0.84 -30.99 27.20
C SER A 77 -1.97 -31.95 27.59
N ALA A 78 -3.09 -31.95 26.85
CA ALA A 78 -4.18 -32.91 27.09
C ALA A 78 -3.74 -34.36 26.84
N LEU A 79 -2.89 -34.60 25.84
CA LEU A 79 -2.32 -35.92 25.59
C LEU A 79 -1.33 -36.34 26.69
N GLU A 80 -0.45 -35.43 27.12
CA GLU A 80 0.50 -35.69 28.22
C GLU A 80 -0.24 -36.06 29.52
N GLN A 81 -1.30 -35.33 29.87
CA GLN A 81 -2.15 -35.66 31.02
C GLN A 81 -2.79 -37.06 30.91
N LEU A 82 -3.29 -37.45 29.72
CA LEU A 82 -3.87 -38.78 29.51
C LEU A 82 -2.85 -39.91 29.67
N PHE A 83 -1.59 -39.67 29.31
CA PHE A 83 -0.52 -40.65 29.50
C PHE A 83 -0.13 -40.77 30.97
N GLU A 84 0.03 -39.65 31.67
CA GLU A 84 0.30 -39.63 33.13
C GLU A 84 -0.81 -40.34 33.91
N ASP A 85 -2.08 -40.07 33.60
CA ASP A 85 -3.24 -40.69 34.24
C ASP A 85 -3.30 -42.21 34.02
N ARG A 86 -2.86 -42.68 32.85
CA ARG A 86 -2.83 -44.10 32.51
C ARG A 86 -1.70 -44.82 33.24
N ASP A 87 -0.53 -44.20 33.32
CA ASP A 87 0.62 -44.78 34.00
C ASP A 87 0.40 -44.79 35.53
N ALA A 88 -0.26 -43.78 36.09
CA ALA A 88 -0.66 -43.74 37.49
C ALA A 88 -1.73 -44.77 37.89
N ARG A 89 -2.54 -45.27 36.94
CA ARG A 89 -3.53 -46.34 37.18
C ARG A 89 -2.97 -47.76 37.11
N ASN A 90 -1.74 -47.92 36.62
CA ASN A 90 -1.08 -49.22 36.46
C ASN A 90 -0.11 -49.56 37.61
N TYR A 91 -0.07 -48.73 38.66
CA TYR A 91 0.59 -48.98 39.95
C TYR A 91 -0.46 -49.06 41.06
#